data_AF-A0A9P9F8E0-F1
#
_entry.id   AF-A0A9P9F8E0-F1
#
_cell.length_a   1.000
_cell.length_b   1.000
_cell.length_c   1.000
_cell.angle_alpha   90.00
_cell.angle_beta   90.00
_cell.angle_gamma   90.00
#
_symmetry.space_group_name_H-M   'P 1'
#
loop_
_entity.id
_entity.type
_entity.pdbx_description
1 polymer ?
#
loop_
_entity_poly.entity_id
_entity_poly.type
_entity_poly.pdbx_seq_one_letter_code
_entity_poly.pdbx_strand_id
1 'polypeptide(L)'
;MASLQLRAQRAALRSLRASNTSRCPRLSAVTSVAAASRSYATEIEPERPKAPRQGNEAKLGRSFQGQVMGSIGSRLRREREQREQYEEWRNMTDPSRNWMMTFVFLSGVGISYWLGTYWPTEPEPVSTLPLAKTVAPKHNTKLENMQAAWADFVKIVGKENVSTAENDIDHHASSNWSSHAASPDERSFCVVYPGSTEEVSEIMKVCHQRRIPVVGYSGGTSLEGHFTPTRNGISVDFGRMNRIIKLHKEDLDVVVQPAMGWEALNDHLGKEGLFFPPDPGPGAMIGGMIGTGCSGTNAYRYGTMREWVMSLTVVMADGTVIKTRQRPRKSSAGYDLTKLFIGSEGTLGLVTEATLKVTVKPESTSVAVATFPTIRQAATCVSKVVGKGIPVAAIEILDDNQMKCINEAGMTHRAWSEAPTIFFKFAGTPAGVKEQVSQVQGMASQAGSKSFDFAKTQEEQDELWSARKEALWSTIAVKKPGDRVWTGDVAVPMSHMPQLIEETKEDMAKSGLFASIVGHAGDGNFHTILLYNDAQRHKAETVVHRMVKKAVELEGTVTGEHGVGLVKRDYLPHELGETTVDAMRQIKKAFDPLCLLNCDKVVRMQKPKSGEVEEW
;
A
#
# COMPACT_ATOMS: atom_id res chain seq x y z
N MET A 1 -52.42 27.22 10.25
CA MET A 1 -52.35 28.70 10.26
C MET A 1 -51.27 29.13 9.29
N ALA A 2 -51.72 29.64 8.14
CA ALA A 2 -50.90 30.24 7.11
C ALA A 2 -50.78 31.76 7.36
N SER A 3 -49.94 32.42 6.56
CA SER A 3 -49.90 33.88 6.32
C SER A 3 -49.21 34.69 7.43
N LEU A 4 -48.52 35.81 7.18
CA LEU A 4 -47.92 36.46 6.01
C LEU A 4 -47.32 37.77 6.57
N GLN A 5 -46.43 38.39 5.78
CA GLN A 5 -46.12 39.83 5.68
C GLN A 5 -44.68 40.20 6.08
N LEU A 6 -43.79 40.40 5.08
CA LEU A 6 -43.54 41.63 4.28
C LEU A 6 -42.57 42.58 5.02
N ARG A 7 -41.72 43.40 4.40
CA ARG A 7 -40.95 43.47 3.14
C ARG A 7 -40.21 44.83 3.24
N ALA A 8 -39.11 44.97 2.50
CA ALA A 8 -38.41 46.24 2.15
C ALA A 8 -37.58 46.89 3.28
N GLN A 9 -36.32 47.26 3.07
CA GLN A 9 -35.84 48.08 1.96
C GLN A 9 -34.65 47.49 1.17
N ARG A 10 -34.69 47.78 -0.13
CA ARG A 10 -33.72 47.50 -1.18
C ARG A 10 -32.85 48.74 -1.42
N ALA A 11 -31.62 48.46 -1.84
CA ALA A 11 -30.88 49.11 -2.92
C ALA A 11 -30.29 50.52 -2.72
N ALA A 12 -28.96 50.58 -2.84
CA ALA A 12 -28.33 51.47 -3.81
C ALA A 12 -27.23 50.72 -4.55
N LEU A 13 -27.40 50.61 -5.87
CA LEU A 13 -26.50 50.02 -6.85
C LEU A 13 -25.49 51.05 -7.37
N ARG A 14 -24.32 50.54 -7.79
CA ARG A 14 -23.54 50.89 -8.99
C ARG A 14 -22.92 52.29 -9.11
N SER A 15 -21.60 52.27 -9.26
CA SER A 15 -20.82 52.53 -10.50
C SER A 15 -19.43 53.03 -10.07
N LEU A 16 -18.29 52.68 -10.66
CA LEU A 16 -17.87 52.79 -12.05
C LEU A 16 -16.60 51.94 -12.30
N ARG A 17 -16.51 51.42 -13.52
CA ARG A 17 -15.26 50.99 -14.18
C ARG A 17 -14.37 52.22 -14.46
N ALA A 18 -13.04 52.05 -14.35
CA ALA A 18 -12.07 52.17 -15.46
C ALA A 18 -10.69 52.73 -15.02
N SER A 19 -9.65 51.98 -15.40
CA SER A 19 -8.30 52.37 -15.87
C SER A 19 -7.53 53.55 -15.23
N ASN A 20 -6.36 53.26 -14.65
CA ASN A 20 -5.01 53.72 -15.08
C ASN A 20 -4.01 53.64 -13.90
N THR A 21 -3.04 52.73 -13.96
CA THR A 21 -1.60 52.99 -14.21
C THR A 21 -0.87 53.90 -13.21
N SER A 22 -0.09 53.28 -12.30
CA SER A 22 1.20 53.80 -11.79
C SER A 22 1.88 52.68 -10.97
N ARG A 23 2.82 51.95 -11.57
CA ARG A 23 4.29 52.11 -11.40
C ARG A 23 4.79 51.91 -9.96
N CYS A 24 5.40 50.75 -9.71
CA CYS A 24 6.65 50.63 -8.95
C CYS A 24 7.40 49.36 -9.38
N PRO A 25 8.75 49.34 -9.32
CA PRO A 25 9.56 48.88 -10.45
C PRO A 25 9.99 47.41 -10.40
N ARG A 26 10.20 46.88 -11.61
CA ARG A 26 10.99 45.69 -11.91
C ARG A 26 12.45 45.91 -11.50
N LEU A 27 13.03 44.92 -10.82
CA LEU A 27 14.45 44.61 -10.91
C LEU A 27 14.58 43.28 -11.64
N SER A 28 14.78 43.39 -12.96
CA SER A 28 15.32 42.34 -13.80
C SER A 28 16.84 42.36 -13.70
N ALA A 29 17.44 41.27 -13.27
CA ALA A 29 18.79 40.91 -13.69
C ALA A 29 18.87 39.39 -13.76
N VAL A 30 18.48 38.88 -14.94
CA VAL A 30 18.94 37.59 -15.43
C VAL A 30 20.42 37.76 -15.73
N THR A 31 21.27 37.05 -15.01
CA THR A 31 22.64 36.78 -15.45
C THR A 31 22.90 35.30 -15.29
N SER A 32 23.13 34.68 -16.45
CA SER A 32 23.61 33.33 -16.66
C SER A 32 24.72 32.96 -15.68
N VAL A 33 24.53 31.89 -14.91
CA VAL A 33 25.64 31.20 -14.25
C VAL A 33 26.36 30.39 -15.32
N ALA A 34 27.28 31.06 -16.03
CA ALA A 34 28.32 30.37 -16.77
C ALA A 34 29.16 29.57 -15.76
N ALA A 35 29.39 28.31 -16.07
CA ALA A 35 30.28 27.42 -15.34
C ALA A 35 31.71 27.98 -15.36
N ALA A 36 32.03 28.84 -14.38
CA ALA A 36 33.39 29.17 -14.05
C ALA A 36 33.84 28.14 -13.00
N SER A 37 34.58 27.13 -13.46
CA SER A 37 35.44 26.34 -12.59
C SER A 37 36.42 27.29 -11.90
N ARG A 38 36.05 27.82 -10.73
CA ARG A 38 37.01 28.44 -9.84
C ARG A 38 37.82 27.29 -9.24
N SER A 39 38.94 26.97 -9.90
CA SER A 39 40.04 26.37 -9.18
C SER A 39 40.35 27.34 -8.04
N TYR A 40 40.12 26.91 -6.80
CA TYR A 40 40.81 27.52 -5.68
C TYR A 40 42.28 27.16 -5.88
N ALA A 41 43.01 28.04 -6.57
CA ALA A 41 44.45 28.00 -6.56
C ALA A 41 44.89 28.31 -5.12
N THR A 42 45.05 27.26 -4.31
CA THR A 42 45.78 27.32 -3.05
C THR A 42 47.25 27.46 -3.37
N GLU A 43 47.68 28.62 -3.84
CA GLU A 43 49.09 28.94 -4.00
C GLU A 43 49.25 30.46 -4.04
N ILE A 44 49.19 31.07 -2.86
CA ILE A 44 49.92 32.31 -2.61
C ILE A 44 50.82 32.00 -1.41
N GLU A 45 51.80 31.12 -1.62
CA GLU A 45 53.01 31.24 -0.82
C GLU A 45 53.70 32.54 -1.25
N PRO A 46 54.04 33.46 -0.33
CA PRO A 46 54.83 34.62 -0.69
C PRO A 46 56.16 34.16 -1.28
N GLU A 47 56.50 34.67 -2.48
CA GLU A 47 57.67 34.24 -3.25
C GLU A 47 58.94 34.35 -2.39
N ARG A 48 59.68 33.25 -2.24
CA ARG A 48 60.90 33.20 -1.43
C ARG A 48 61.94 34.15 -2.05
N PRO A 49 62.63 35.01 -1.26
CA PRO A 49 63.55 35.99 -1.82
C PRO A 49 64.71 35.30 -2.58
N LYS A 50 64.87 35.62 -3.87
CA LYS A 50 65.94 35.12 -4.75
C LYS A 50 67.16 36.06 -4.69
N ALA A 51 68.36 35.51 -4.61
CA ALA A 51 69.61 36.28 -4.66
C ALA A 51 69.90 36.77 -6.10
N PRO A 52 70.18 38.06 -6.35
CA PRO A 52 70.43 38.56 -7.70
C PRO A 52 71.83 38.16 -8.22
N ARG A 53 71.92 37.73 -9.49
CA ARG A 53 73.17 37.49 -10.23
C ARG A 53 73.71 38.81 -10.82
N GLN A 54 75.00 39.09 -10.66
CA GLN A 54 75.63 40.35 -11.05
C GLN A 54 76.05 40.39 -12.53
N GLY A 55 75.79 41.52 -13.19
CA GLY A 55 76.52 41.97 -14.38
C GLY A 55 77.64 42.94 -13.96
N ASN A 56 78.82 42.81 -14.58
CA ASN A 56 80.00 43.64 -14.32
C ASN A 56 79.77 45.08 -14.79
N GLU A 57 79.76 46.05 -13.88
CA GLU A 57 79.93 47.47 -14.21
C GLU A 57 81.36 47.96 -13.96
N ALA A 58 81.82 48.80 -14.89
CA ALA A 58 83.20 49.22 -15.06
C ALA A 58 83.69 50.26 -14.03
N LYS A 59 84.99 50.19 -13.75
CA LYS A 59 85.75 50.99 -12.76
C LYS A 59 85.86 52.47 -13.14
N LEU A 60 85.78 53.35 -12.14
CA LEU A 60 86.57 54.60 -12.10
C LEU A 60 87.28 54.76 -10.75
N GLY A 61 88.47 55.35 -10.79
CA GLY A 61 89.52 55.30 -9.78
C GLY A 61 89.11 55.73 -8.36
N ARG A 62 89.24 54.80 -7.42
CA ARG A 62 89.34 55.04 -5.97
C ARG A 62 90.42 54.13 -5.40
N SER A 63 91.08 54.56 -4.32
CA SER A 63 92.12 53.76 -3.66
C SER A 63 91.59 52.37 -3.28
N PHE A 64 92.47 51.36 -3.31
CA PHE A 64 92.16 49.95 -3.02
C PHE A 64 91.37 49.79 -1.70
N GLN A 65 91.72 50.56 -0.68
CA GLN A 65 91.06 50.55 0.63
C GLN A 65 89.62 51.09 0.59
N GLY A 66 89.35 52.09 -0.26
CA GLY A 66 88.00 52.65 -0.46
C GLY A 66 87.06 51.74 -1.26
N GLN A 67 87.60 50.94 -2.18
CA GLN A 67 86.83 49.91 -2.89
C GLN A 67 86.45 48.75 -1.97
N VAL A 68 87.36 48.32 -1.08
CA VAL A 68 87.09 47.27 -0.10
C VAL A 68 86.05 47.72 0.92
N MET A 69 86.18 48.92 1.50
CA MET A 69 85.22 49.42 2.49
C MET A 69 83.84 49.73 1.88
N GLY A 70 83.78 50.24 0.64
CA GLY A 70 82.51 50.44 -0.08
C GLY A 70 81.82 49.12 -0.44
N SER A 71 82.59 48.09 -0.81
CA SER A 71 82.09 46.73 -1.04
C SER A 71 81.52 46.11 0.23
N ILE A 72 82.24 46.22 1.37
CA ILE A 72 81.77 45.73 2.67
C ILE A 72 80.49 46.43 3.13
N GLY A 73 80.43 47.76 3.00
CA GLY A 73 79.23 48.54 3.36
C GLY A 73 78.00 48.24 2.50
N SER A 74 78.21 48.00 1.19
CA SER A 74 77.12 47.60 0.28
C SER A 74 76.67 46.15 0.46
N ARG A 75 77.55 45.28 0.96
CA ARG A 75 77.23 43.89 1.32
C ARG A 75 76.43 43.82 2.62
N LEU A 76 76.84 44.58 3.64
CA LEU A 76 76.13 44.67 4.92
C LEU A 76 74.71 45.25 4.78
N ARG A 77 74.51 46.25 3.91
CA ARG A 77 73.16 46.77 3.63
C ARG A 77 72.26 45.73 2.97
N ARG A 78 72.78 45.00 1.97
CA ARG A 78 72.03 43.92 1.31
C ARG A 78 71.69 42.77 2.26
N GLU A 79 72.62 42.41 3.15
CA GLU A 79 72.36 41.39 4.18
C GLU A 79 71.31 41.87 5.19
N ARG A 80 71.26 43.17 5.49
CA ARG A 80 70.23 43.75 6.37
C ARG A 80 68.85 43.75 5.71
N GLU A 81 68.75 44.22 4.46
CA GLU A 81 67.50 44.22 3.69
C GLU A 81 66.97 42.78 3.48
N GLN A 82 67.86 41.81 3.22
CA GLN A 82 67.47 40.40 3.14
C GLN A 82 66.98 39.83 4.47
N ARG A 83 67.56 40.25 5.60
CA ARG A 83 67.08 39.84 6.93
C ARG A 83 65.70 40.42 7.23
N GLU A 84 65.48 41.69 6.94
CA GLU A 84 64.18 42.34 7.16
C GLU A 84 63.08 41.67 6.31
N GLN A 85 63.34 41.39 5.03
CA GLN A 85 62.41 40.65 4.17
C GLN A 85 62.15 39.22 4.66
N TYR A 86 63.19 38.54 5.18
CA TYR A 86 63.04 37.19 5.73
C TYR A 86 62.26 37.18 7.05
N GLU A 87 62.40 38.22 7.88
CA GLU A 87 61.62 38.38 9.11
C GLU A 87 60.14 38.67 8.82
N GLU A 88 59.83 39.51 7.81
CA GLU A 88 58.46 39.69 7.34
C GLU A 88 57.86 38.39 6.78
N TRP A 89 58.60 37.67 5.94
CA TRP A 89 58.17 36.37 5.40
C TRP A 89 57.90 35.36 6.52
N ARG A 90 58.79 35.29 7.53
CA ARG A 90 58.63 34.40 8.70
C ARG A 90 57.43 34.78 9.56
N ASN A 91 57.15 36.07 9.75
CA ASN A 91 55.98 36.54 10.48
C ASN A 91 54.66 36.27 9.72
N MET A 92 54.69 36.27 8.39
CA MET A 92 53.54 35.90 7.55
C MET A 92 53.29 34.39 7.51
N THR A 93 54.34 33.58 7.64
CA THR A 93 54.28 32.11 7.62
C THR A 93 54.31 31.47 9.02
N ASP A 94 54.16 32.27 10.09
CA ASP A 94 54.26 31.80 11.47
C ASP A 94 53.25 30.66 11.73
N PRO A 95 53.73 29.43 11.97
CA PRO A 95 52.88 28.26 12.17
C PRO A 95 51.91 28.42 13.35
N SER A 96 52.28 29.19 14.37
CA SER A 96 51.46 29.39 15.57
C SER A 96 50.18 30.18 15.28
N ARG A 97 50.28 31.20 14.41
CA ARG A 97 49.17 32.06 14.00
C ARG A 97 48.24 31.34 13.02
N ASN A 98 48.80 30.56 12.11
CA ASN A 98 48.03 29.69 11.21
C ASN A 98 47.30 28.59 11.98
N TRP A 99 47.92 28.01 13.01
CA TRP A 99 47.30 27.02 13.87
C TRP A 99 46.15 27.62 14.70
N MET A 100 46.32 28.82 15.26
CA MET A 100 45.25 29.53 15.97
C MET A 100 44.06 29.86 15.07
N MET A 101 44.29 30.35 13.86
CA MET A 101 43.23 30.60 12.88
C MET A 101 42.52 29.30 12.46
N THR A 102 43.27 28.23 12.25
CA THR A 102 42.71 26.91 11.92
C THR A 102 41.88 26.36 13.08
N PHE A 103 42.36 26.49 14.32
CA PHE A 103 41.64 26.08 15.52
C PHE A 103 40.34 26.86 15.68
N VAL A 104 40.35 28.19 15.53
CA VAL A 104 39.13 29.02 15.60
C VAL A 104 38.14 28.63 14.51
N PHE A 105 38.60 28.40 13.29
CA PHE A 105 37.74 27.98 12.19
C PHE A 105 37.12 26.59 12.43
N LEU A 106 37.92 25.58 12.80
CA LEU A 106 37.44 24.23 13.08
C LEU A 106 36.52 24.20 14.31
N SER A 107 36.83 24.97 15.34
CA SER A 107 35.97 25.12 16.52
C SER A 107 34.65 25.79 16.15
N GLY A 108 34.68 26.85 15.33
CA GLY A 108 33.49 27.54 14.82
C GLY A 108 32.60 26.64 13.98
N VAL A 109 33.19 25.82 13.09
CA VAL A 109 32.46 24.81 12.31
C VAL A 109 31.88 23.74 13.23
N GLY A 110 32.65 23.24 14.20
CA GLY A 110 32.20 22.24 15.17
C GLY A 110 31.05 22.74 16.04
N ILE A 111 31.15 23.97 16.56
CA ILE A 111 30.10 24.63 17.34
C ILE A 111 28.88 24.88 16.46
N SER A 112 29.04 25.35 15.23
CA SER A 112 27.92 25.58 14.31
C SER A 112 27.20 24.29 13.94
N TYR A 113 27.95 23.21 13.70
CA TYR A 113 27.39 21.88 13.46
C TYR A 113 26.64 21.37 14.70
N TRP A 114 27.26 21.48 15.88
CA TRP A 114 26.64 21.10 17.15
C TRP A 114 25.36 21.91 17.43
N LEU A 115 25.39 23.24 17.30
CA LEU A 115 24.20 24.09 17.44
C LEU A 115 23.14 23.77 16.37
N GLY A 116 23.55 23.46 15.15
CA GLY A 116 22.66 23.00 14.08
C GLY A 116 21.97 21.66 14.39
N THR A 117 22.57 20.79 15.22
CA THR A 117 21.90 19.56 15.69
C THR A 117 20.85 19.82 16.78
N TYR A 118 20.95 20.93 17.51
CA TYR A 118 19.94 21.34 18.49
C TYR A 118 18.82 22.20 17.89
N TRP A 119 19.04 22.82 16.73
CA TRP A 119 17.99 23.57 16.05
C TRP A 119 17.12 22.60 15.24
N PRO A 120 15.83 22.41 15.59
CA PRO A 120 14.97 21.58 14.77
C PRO A 120 14.87 22.22 13.38
N THR A 121 15.23 21.47 12.34
CA THR A 121 14.84 21.79 10.97
C THR A 121 13.33 21.98 10.94
N GLU A 122 12.88 23.12 10.41
CA GLU A 122 11.45 23.33 10.20
C GLU A 122 10.89 22.15 9.37
N PRO A 123 9.74 21.59 9.74
CA PRO A 123 9.11 20.54 8.93
C PRO A 123 8.89 21.09 7.53
N GLU A 124 9.21 20.29 6.50
CA GLU A 124 8.96 20.72 5.13
C GLU A 124 7.48 21.07 4.96
N PRO A 125 7.13 22.24 4.38
CA PRO A 125 5.76 22.73 4.28
C PRO A 125 4.97 22.01 3.16
N VAL A 126 5.13 20.70 3.02
CA VAL A 126 4.52 19.87 1.97
C VAL A 126 3.55 18.86 2.57
N SER A 127 2.38 18.70 1.94
CA SER A 127 1.33 17.78 2.40
C SER A 127 1.49 16.35 1.86
N THR A 128 2.50 16.12 1.03
CA THR A 128 2.79 14.83 0.39
C THR A 128 4.26 14.48 0.54
N LEU A 129 4.59 13.19 0.48
CA LEU A 129 5.96 12.69 0.62
C LEU A 129 6.40 11.97 -0.67
N PRO A 130 7.06 12.67 -1.61
CA PRO A 130 7.62 12.06 -2.82
C PRO A 130 8.64 10.95 -2.50
N LEU A 131 8.62 9.86 -3.28
CA LEU A 131 9.52 8.72 -3.08
C LEU A 131 11.00 9.13 -3.20
N ALA A 132 11.28 10.14 -4.02
CA ALA A 132 12.61 10.72 -4.16
C ALA A 132 13.17 11.29 -2.84
N LYS A 133 12.29 11.76 -1.95
CA LYS A 133 12.59 12.40 -0.66
C LYS A 133 12.49 11.45 0.53
N THR A 134 12.07 10.19 0.34
CA THR A 134 11.98 9.26 1.46
C THR A 134 13.37 8.90 1.99
N VAL A 135 13.46 8.76 3.31
CA VAL A 135 14.65 8.22 3.98
C VAL A 135 14.41 6.73 4.20
N ALA A 136 15.33 5.89 3.74
CA ALA A 136 15.24 4.45 3.92
C ALA A 136 15.06 4.09 5.41
N PRO A 137 14.06 3.26 5.76
CA PRO A 137 13.83 2.85 7.14
C PRO A 137 15.06 2.15 7.74
N LYS A 138 15.40 2.50 8.98
CA LYS A 138 16.53 1.93 9.73
C LYS A 138 16.02 1.01 10.84
N HIS A 139 15.83 -0.26 10.50
CA HIS A 139 15.43 -1.32 11.42
C HIS A 139 16.64 -1.98 12.10
N ASN A 140 16.44 -2.51 13.31
CA ASN A 140 17.48 -3.23 14.05
C ASN A 140 17.07 -4.70 14.24
N THR A 141 17.38 -5.52 13.23
CA THR A 141 17.08 -6.96 13.22
C THR A 141 18.32 -7.79 13.54
N LYS A 142 19.33 -7.21 14.20
CA LYS A 142 20.50 -7.95 14.67
C LYS A 142 20.09 -9.01 15.68
N LEU A 143 20.76 -10.16 15.65
CA LEU A 143 20.40 -11.32 16.44
C LEU A 143 20.33 -11.00 17.95
N GLU A 144 21.26 -10.21 18.48
CA GLU A 144 21.29 -9.85 19.90
C GLU A 144 20.07 -9.01 20.29
N ASN A 145 19.62 -8.10 19.41
CA ASN A 145 18.44 -7.29 19.65
C ASN A 145 17.17 -8.14 19.59
N MET A 146 17.09 -9.07 18.63
CA MET A 146 15.95 -9.97 18.47
C MET A 146 15.83 -10.96 19.64
N GLN A 147 16.95 -11.50 20.14
CA GLN A 147 16.96 -12.37 21.33
C GLN A 147 16.56 -11.61 22.59
N ALA A 148 17.03 -10.37 22.75
CA ALA A 148 16.60 -9.53 23.88
C ALA A 148 15.11 -9.19 23.79
N ALA A 149 14.60 -8.88 22.60
CA ALA A 149 13.17 -8.65 22.38
C ALA A 149 12.33 -9.90 22.65
N TRP A 150 12.80 -11.09 22.24
CA TRP A 150 12.16 -12.37 22.54
C TRP A 150 11.97 -12.56 24.05
N ALA A 151 12.99 -12.26 24.87
CA ALA A 151 12.87 -12.35 26.32
C ALA A 151 11.81 -11.38 26.88
N ASP A 152 11.63 -10.21 26.27
CA ASP A 152 10.58 -9.26 26.66
C ASP A 152 9.19 -9.75 26.21
N PHE A 153 9.05 -10.32 25.00
CA PHE A 153 7.81 -10.93 24.55
C PHE A 153 7.38 -12.08 25.45
N VAL A 154 8.31 -12.94 25.86
CA VAL A 154 8.03 -14.04 26.81
C VAL A 154 7.49 -13.52 28.15
N LYS A 155 7.97 -12.37 28.63
CA LYS A 155 7.42 -11.75 29.85
C LYS A 155 6.00 -11.19 29.64
N ILE A 156 5.70 -10.69 28.44
CA ILE A 156 4.41 -10.08 28.11
C ILE A 156 3.35 -11.17 27.91
N VAL A 157 3.61 -12.13 27.02
CA VAL A 157 2.60 -13.10 26.58
C VAL A 157 2.78 -14.51 27.17
N GLY A 158 3.88 -14.79 27.87
CA GLY A 158 4.24 -16.15 28.30
C GLY A 158 5.06 -16.89 27.24
N LYS A 159 5.90 -17.84 27.69
CA LYS A 159 6.85 -18.54 26.81
C LYS A 159 6.16 -19.40 25.75
N GLU A 160 5.05 -20.00 26.13
CA GLU A 160 4.20 -20.84 25.28
C GLU A 160 3.53 -20.06 24.13
N ASN A 161 3.51 -18.73 24.21
CA ASN A 161 2.88 -17.85 23.22
C ASN A 161 3.93 -17.09 22.38
N VAL A 162 5.19 -17.55 22.36
CA VAL A 162 6.25 -17.06 21.47
C VAL A 162 6.91 -18.25 20.78
N SER A 163 6.67 -18.41 19.47
CA SER A 163 7.21 -19.52 18.69
C SER A 163 8.43 -19.11 17.86
N THR A 164 9.45 -19.96 17.91
CA THR A 164 10.63 -19.94 17.02
C THR A 164 10.75 -21.23 16.20
N ALA A 165 9.68 -22.03 16.14
CA ALA A 165 9.67 -23.27 15.38
C ALA A 165 9.64 -22.97 13.88
N GLU A 166 10.42 -23.71 13.08
CA GLU A 166 10.53 -23.46 11.64
C GLU A 166 9.17 -23.53 10.95
N ASN A 167 8.34 -24.53 11.29
CA ASN A 167 7.01 -24.70 10.70
C ASN A 167 6.10 -23.49 10.91
N ASP A 168 6.11 -22.91 12.12
CA ASP A 168 5.30 -21.74 12.43
C ASP A 168 5.84 -20.53 11.65
N ILE A 169 7.16 -20.34 11.62
CA ILE A 169 7.77 -19.25 10.87
C ILE A 169 7.45 -19.37 9.37
N ASP A 170 7.49 -20.57 8.80
CA ASP A 170 7.19 -20.82 7.38
C ASP A 170 5.71 -20.55 7.05
N HIS A 171 4.79 -20.99 7.90
CA HIS A 171 3.34 -20.70 7.73
C HIS A 171 3.02 -19.20 7.81
N HIS A 172 3.88 -18.41 8.45
CA HIS A 172 3.76 -16.96 8.58
C HIS A 172 4.65 -16.18 7.61
N ALA A 173 5.40 -16.84 6.74
CA ALA A 173 6.29 -16.19 5.77
C ALA A 173 5.63 -15.99 4.41
N SER A 174 4.83 -16.96 3.96
CA SER A 174 4.18 -16.91 2.66
C SER A 174 2.94 -17.78 2.62
N SER A 175 2.21 -17.70 1.52
CA SER A 175 1.07 -18.55 1.21
C SER A 175 1.25 -19.17 -0.17
N ASN A 176 0.81 -20.42 -0.33
CA ASN A 176 0.69 -21.04 -1.66
C ASN A 176 -0.32 -20.33 -2.56
N TRP A 177 -1.17 -19.48 -1.96
CA TRP A 177 -2.15 -18.64 -2.65
C TRP A 177 -1.55 -17.34 -3.19
N SER A 178 -0.35 -16.97 -2.73
CA SER A 178 0.28 -15.70 -3.10
C SER A 178 1.08 -15.81 -4.40
N SER A 179 0.94 -14.81 -5.27
CA SER A 179 1.74 -14.67 -6.48
C SER A 179 3.17 -14.17 -6.20
N HIS A 180 3.37 -13.50 -5.04
CA HIS A 180 4.69 -13.15 -4.52
C HIS A 180 5.49 -14.41 -4.20
N ALA A 181 6.64 -14.57 -4.85
CA ALA A 181 7.56 -15.66 -4.58
C ALA A 181 8.54 -15.25 -3.46
N ALA A 182 8.15 -15.55 -2.22
CA ALA A 182 8.97 -15.20 -1.06
C ALA A 182 10.35 -15.89 -1.13
N SER A 183 11.41 -15.13 -0.90
CA SER A 183 12.76 -15.70 -0.83
C SER A 183 13.02 -16.33 0.54
N PRO A 184 13.99 -17.26 0.69
CA PRO A 184 14.25 -17.95 1.95
C PRO A 184 14.59 -17.04 3.14
N ASP A 185 15.06 -15.82 2.86
CA ASP A 185 15.39 -14.78 3.83
C ASP A 185 14.19 -13.88 4.21
N GLU A 186 13.07 -13.95 3.51
CA GLU A 186 11.84 -13.22 3.85
C GLU A 186 11.05 -13.97 4.94
N ARG A 187 11.65 -14.11 6.11
CA ARG A 187 11.10 -14.83 7.27
C ARG A 187 11.15 -13.99 8.53
N SER A 188 10.21 -14.20 9.45
CA SER A 188 10.24 -13.58 10.77
C SER A 188 11.21 -14.34 11.68
N PHE A 189 11.76 -13.66 12.69
CA PHE A 189 12.58 -14.29 13.73
C PHE A 189 11.75 -15.17 14.66
N CYS A 190 10.56 -14.69 15.02
CA CYS A 190 9.59 -15.42 15.83
C CYS A 190 8.17 -14.96 15.52
N VAL A 191 7.21 -15.80 15.92
CA VAL A 191 5.78 -15.50 15.92
C VAL A 191 5.35 -15.25 17.37
N VAL A 192 4.66 -14.14 17.62
CA VAL A 192 4.15 -13.76 18.94
C VAL A 192 2.63 -13.80 18.91
N TYR A 193 2.03 -14.52 19.87
CA TYR A 193 0.57 -14.74 19.93
C TYR A 193 -0.04 -13.98 21.12
N PRO A 194 -0.40 -12.70 21.00
CA PRO A 194 -1.08 -11.96 22.07
C PRO A 194 -2.53 -12.42 22.27
N GLY A 195 -3.02 -12.31 23.51
CA GLY A 195 -4.40 -12.62 23.90
C GLY A 195 -5.26 -11.41 24.23
N SER A 196 -4.71 -10.19 24.22
CA SER A 196 -5.41 -8.95 24.60
C SER A 196 -4.87 -7.72 23.85
N THR A 197 -5.65 -6.63 23.85
CA THR A 197 -5.20 -5.35 23.27
C THR A 197 -3.99 -4.80 24.02
N GLU A 198 -3.95 -4.99 25.33
CA GLU A 198 -2.87 -4.58 26.22
C GLU A 198 -1.57 -5.30 25.87
N GLU A 199 -1.61 -6.63 25.66
CA GLU A 199 -0.44 -7.39 25.22
C GLU A 199 0.08 -6.90 23.85
N VAL A 200 -0.81 -6.63 22.89
CA VAL A 200 -0.43 -6.07 21.57
C VAL A 200 0.24 -4.69 21.75
N SER A 201 -0.29 -3.84 22.62
CA SER A 201 0.29 -2.53 22.96
C SER A 201 1.71 -2.67 23.52
N GLU A 202 1.93 -3.56 24.48
CA GLU A 202 3.25 -3.79 25.07
C GLU A 202 4.25 -4.38 24.06
N ILE A 203 3.82 -5.31 23.21
CA ILE A 203 4.66 -5.84 22.12
C ILE A 203 5.10 -4.70 21.19
N MET A 204 4.17 -3.83 20.80
CA MET A 204 4.48 -2.71 19.92
C MET A 204 5.40 -1.68 20.58
N LYS A 205 5.29 -1.43 21.89
CA LYS A 205 6.25 -0.58 22.63
C LYS A 205 7.66 -1.15 22.58
N VAL A 206 7.82 -2.47 22.79
CA VAL A 206 9.12 -3.15 22.68
C VAL A 206 9.67 -3.00 21.25
N CYS A 207 8.85 -3.29 20.24
CA CYS A 207 9.26 -3.16 18.84
C CYS A 207 9.61 -1.71 18.47
N HIS A 208 8.89 -0.73 19.01
CA HIS A 208 9.14 0.70 18.78
C HIS A 208 10.49 1.13 19.33
N GLN A 209 10.75 0.83 20.61
CA GLN A 209 12.01 1.15 21.28
C GLN A 209 13.21 0.47 20.61
N ARG A 210 13.03 -0.79 20.19
CA ARG A 210 14.08 -1.61 19.58
C ARG A 210 14.16 -1.50 18.07
N ARG A 211 13.29 -0.73 17.41
CA ARG A 211 13.16 -0.58 15.95
C ARG A 211 13.01 -1.91 15.20
N ILE A 212 12.17 -2.78 15.72
CA ILE A 212 11.89 -4.11 15.15
C ILE A 212 10.65 -4.00 14.24
N PRO A 213 10.74 -4.42 12.96
CA PRO A 213 9.59 -4.43 12.07
C PRO A 213 8.60 -5.53 12.46
N VAL A 214 7.32 -5.27 12.20
CA VAL A 214 6.20 -6.10 12.63
C VAL A 214 5.27 -6.35 11.45
N VAL A 215 4.87 -7.60 11.28
CA VAL A 215 3.80 -8.00 10.36
C VAL A 215 2.63 -8.55 11.18
N GLY A 216 1.42 -8.03 10.94
CA GLY A 216 0.20 -8.58 11.54
C GLY A 216 -0.29 -9.80 10.77
N TYR A 217 -0.75 -10.81 11.50
CA TYR A 217 -1.27 -12.05 10.94
C TYR A 217 -2.60 -12.44 11.57
N SER A 218 -3.53 -12.96 10.76
CA SER A 218 -4.81 -13.50 11.22
C SER A 218 -5.16 -14.79 10.48
N GLY A 219 -5.98 -14.74 9.43
CA GLY A 219 -6.38 -15.96 8.70
C GLY A 219 -5.33 -16.51 7.71
N GLY A 220 -4.30 -15.74 7.36
CA GLY A 220 -3.25 -16.20 6.43
C GLY A 220 -3.70 -16.45 4.98
N THR A 221 -4.89 -15.99 4.59
CA THR A 221 -5.54 -16.32 3.30
C THR A 221 -5.32 -15.30 2.17
N SER A 222 -4.62 -14.19 2.43
CA SER A 222 -4.45 -13.09 1.46
C SER A 222 -3.51 -13.44 0.28
N LEU A 223 -3.68 -12.77 -0.86
CA LEU A 223 -3.09 -13.20 -2.15
C LEU A 223 -1.92 -12.35 -2.67
N GLU A 224 -1.75 -11.11 -2.21
CA GLU A 224 -0.77 -10.17 -2.80
C GLU A 224 0.52 -10.00 -1.96
N GLY A 225 0.93 -11.03 -1.20
CA GLY A 225 2.13 -10.96 -0.34
C GLY A 225 1.98 -10.08 0.91
N HIS A 226 0.74 -9.90 1.40
CA HIS A 226 0.40 -8.98 2.50
C HIS A 226 1.16 -9.26 3.80
N PHE A 227 1.35 -10.54 4.13
CA PHE A 227 1.98 -10.94 5.39
C PHE A 227 3.42 -11.45 5.22
N THR A 228 4.03 -11.30 4.05
CA THR A 228 5.43 -11.72 3.84
C THR A 228 6.40 -10.78 4.57
N PRO A 229 7.24 -11.26 5.49
CA PRO A 229 8.13 -10.42 6.31
C PRO A 229 9.42 -10.03 5.57
N THR A 230 9.29 -9.15 4.58
CA THR A 230 10.39 -8.64 3.71
C THR A 230 11.51 -7.89 4.44
N ARG A 231 11.34 -7.64 5.73
CA ARG A 231 12.28 -6.88 6.57
C ARG A 231 12.70 -7.64 7.83
N ASN A 232 12.53 -8.97 7.84
CA ASN A 232 12.67 -9.79 9.05
C ASN A 232 11.77 -9.26 10.18
N GLY A 233 12.24 -9.31 11.43
CA GLY A 233 11.49 -8.82 12.60
C GLY A 233 10.59 -9.90 13.18
N ILE A 234 9.35 -9.56 13.52
CA ILE A 234 8.39 -10.50 14.10
C ILE A 234 7.08 -10.55 13.33
N SER A 235 6.40 -11.69 13.44
CA SER A 235 4.98 -11.81 13.11
C SER A 235 4.14 -11.74 14.38
N VAL A 236 3.07 -10.95 14.39
CA VAL A 236 2.10 -10.88 15.47
C VAL A 236 0.82 -11.58 15.00
N ASP A 237 0.57 -12.78 15.51
CA ASP A 237 -0.59 -13.59 15.17
C ASP A 237 -1.70 -13.42 16.23
N PHE A 238 -2.85 -12.92 15.80
CA PHE A 238 -4.01 -12.71 16.65
C PHE A 238 -4.78 -13.98 17.01
N GLY A 239 -4.31 -15.20 16.69
CA GLY A 239 -5.06 -16.45 16.85
C GLY A 239 -5.69 -16.69 18.24
N ARG A 240 -5.14 -16.11 19.31
CA ARG A 240 -5.72 -16.16 20.68
C ARG A 240 -6.83 -15.13 20.93
N MET A 241 -7.04 -14.18 20.01
CA MET A 241 -8.05 -13.12 20.03
C MET A 241 -9.18 -13.46 19.04
N ASN A 242 -9.93 -14.52 19.33
CA ASN A 242 -10.93 -15.12 18.44
C ASN A 242 -12.34 -15.19 19.05
N ARG A 243 -12.73 -14.19 19.86
CA ARG A 243 -14.01 -14.19 20.59
C ARG A 243 -15.01 -13.15 20.08
N ILE A 244 -16.30 -13.49 20.21
CA ILE A 244 -17.39 -12.51 20.22
C ILE A 244 -17.39 -11.88 21.62
N ILE A 245 -17.10 -10.59 21.70
CA ILE A 245 -17.08 -9.85 22.96
C ILE A 245 -18.51 -9.51 23.39
N LYS A 246 -19.35 -9.08 22.45
CA LYS A 246 -20.73 -8.71 22.73
C LYS A 246 -21.60 -8.72 21.49
N LEU A 247 -22.81 -9.27 21.59
CA LEU A 247 -23.85 -9.14 20.57
C LEU A 247 -24.95 -8.20 21.08
N HIS A 248 -25.28 -7.17 20.30
CA HIS A 248 -26.36 -6.23 20.54
C HIS A 248 -27.46 -6.49 19.50
N LYS A 249 -28.26 -7.54 19.73
CA LYS A 249 -29.22 -8.02 18.71
C LYS A 249 -30.29 -6.97 18.37
N GLU A 250 -30.78 -6.22 19.35
CA GLU A 250 -31.78 -5.17 19.16
C GLU A 250 -31.22 -3.98 18.38
N ASP A 251 -29.91 -3.72 18.48
CA ASP A 251 -29.22 -2.62 17.79
C ASP A 251 -28.59 -3.06 16.45
N LEU A 252 -28.62 -4.37 16.16
CA LEU A 252 -28.05 -4.98 14.97
C LEU A 252 -26.55 -4.65 14.81
N ASP A 253 -25.79 -4.86 15.89
CA ASP A 253 -24.33 -4.79 15.90
C ASP A 253 -23.68 -5.84 16.81
N VAL A 254 -22.41 -6.16 16.52
CA VAL A 254 -21.60 -7.14 17.26
C VAL A 254 -20.18 -6.62 17.45
N VAL A 255 -19.60 -6.87 18.62
CA VAL A 255 -18.21 -6.57 18.96
C VAL A 255 -17.42 -7.87 18.96
N VAL A 256 -16.35 -7.93 18.17
CA VAL A 256 -15.56 -9.15 17.93
C VAL A 256 -14.06 -8.84 17.94
N GLN A 257 -13.27 -9.87 18.23
CA GLN A 257 -11.81 -9.84 18.13
C GLN A 257 -11.31 -10.21 16.71
N PRO A 258 -10.09 -9.81 16.32
CA PRO A 258 -9.59 -9.91 14.94
C PRO A 258 -9.48 -11.34 14.38
N ALA A 259 -9.22 -12.36 15.20
CA ALA A 259 -9.14 -13.74 14.73
C ALA A 259 -10.50 -14.47 14.75
N MET A 260 -11.61 -13.73 14.89
CA MET A 260 -12.95 -14.29 14.64
C MET A 260 -13.07 -14.64 13.15
N GLY A 261 -13.32 -15.91 12.83
CA GLY A 261 -13.68 -16.32 11.47
C GLY A 261 -15.10 -15.88 11.11
N TRP A 262 -15.30 -15.37 9.89
CA TRP A 262 -16.61 -14.86 9.48
C TRP A 262 -17.69 -15.97 9.41
N GLU A 263 -17.28 -17.19 9.06
CA GLU A 263 -18.15 -18.38 9.01
C GLU A 263 -18.68 -18.70 10.42
N ALA A 264 -17.79 -18.84 11.40
CA ALA A 264 -18.15 -19.08 12.79
C ALA A 264 -18.98 -17.95 13.40
N LEU A 265 -18.71 -16.70 13.02
CA LEU A 265 -19.54 -15.55 13.41
C LEU A 265 -20.97 -15.70 12.86
N ASN A 266 -21.12 -16.07 11.58
CA ASN A 266 -22.42 -16.27 10.95
C ASN A 266 -23.18 -17.49 11.51
N ASP A 267 -22.49 -18.55 11.91
CA ASP A 267 -23.09 -19.68 12.61
C ASP A 267 -23.69 -19.27 13.96
N HIS A 268 -23.02 -18.36 14.67
CA HIS A 268 -23.53 -17.80 15.92
C HIS A 268 -24.72 -16.86 15.68
N LEU A 269 -24.55 -15.87 14.80
CA LEU A 269 -25.59 -14.88 14.48
C LEU A 269 -26.85 -15.53 13.90
N GLY A 270 -26.68 -16.63 13.14
CA GLY A 270 -27.76 -17.33 12.49
C GLY A 270 -28.81 -17.90 13.45
N LYS A 271 -28.43 -18.20 14.69
CA LYS A 271 -29.33 -18.68 15.76
C LYS A 271 -30.31 -17.59 16.21
N GLU A 272 -29.93 -16.33 16.04
CA GLU A 272 -30.74 -15.15 16.37
C GLU A 272 -31.46 -14.58 15.14
N GLY A 273 -31.45 -15.27 14.00
CA GLY A 273 -32.03 -14.78 12.74
C GLY A 273 -31.23 -13.63 12.09
N LEU A 274 -29.97 -13.45 12.51
CA LEU A 274 -29.07 -12.41 12.01
C LEU A 274 -27.95 -13.01 11.14
N PHE A 275 -27.28 -12.16 10.37
CA PHE A 275 -26.03 -12.49 9.71
C PHE A 275 -25.17 -11.23 9.43
N PHE A 276 -23.88 -11.47 9.26
CA PHE A 276 -22.86 -10.55 8.80
C PHE A 276 -22.61 -10.79 7.30
N PRO A 277 -22.95 -9.85 6.40
CA PRO A 277 -22.98 -10.13 4.98
C PRO A 277 -21.65 -10.35 4.25
N PRO A 278 -20.54 -9.65 4.58
CA PRO A 278 -19.27 -9.91 3.91
C PRO A 278 -18.87 -11.39 4.01
N ASP A 279 -18.66 -12.00 2.86
CA ASP A 279 -18.48 -13.44 2.65
C ASP A 279 -17.29 -13.75 1.73
N PRO A 280 -16.06 -13.33 2.10
CA PRO A 280 -14.86 -13.68 1.34
C PRO A 280 -14.59 -15.18 1.39
N GLY A 281 -13.52 -15.62 0.70
CA GLY A 281 -13.09 -17.02 0.71
C GLY A 281 -12.99 -17.64 2.13
N PRO A 282 -13.24 -18.96 2.27
CA PRO A 282 -13.18 -19.66 3.55
C PRO A 282 -11.87 -19.46 4.32
N GLY A 283 -11.95 -19.47 5.64
CA GLY A 283 -10.78 -19.27 6.52
C GLY A 283 -10.36 -17.80 6.74
N ALA A 284 -11.00 -16.84 6.06
CA ALA A 284 -10.79 -15.43 6.35
C ALA A 284 -11.29 -15.04 7.74
N MET A 285 -10.53 -14.17 8.41
CA MET A 285 -10.82 -13.67 9.76
C MET A 285 -11.01 -12.15 9.74
N ILE A 286 -11.81 -11.63 10.67
CA ILE A 286 -12.25 -10.22 10.71
C ILE A 286 -11.09 -9.22 10.60
N GLY A 287 -9.95 -9.47 11.27
CA GLY A 287 -8.78 -8.60 11.21
C GLY A 287 -8.20 -8.49 9.80
N GLY A 288 -8.03 -9.63 9.11
CA GLY A 288 -7.60 -9.68 7.71
C GLY A 288 -8.62 -9.06 6.76
N MET A 289 -9.91 -9.32 6.98
CA MET A 289 -11.01 -8.71 6.21
C MET A 289 -10.99 -7.18 6.30
N ILE A 290 -10.76 -6.63 7.50
CA ILE A 290 -10.56 -5.18 7.70
C ILE A 290 -9.29 -4.72 7.01
N GLY A 291 -8.20 -5.46 7.17
CA GLY A 291 -6.90 -5.17 6.59
C GLY A 291 -6.96 -4.99 5.07
N THR A 292 -7.63 -5.88 4.35
CA THR A 292 -7.74 -5.82 2.88
C THR A 292 -8.96 -5.04 2.41
N GLY A 293 -9.92 -4.74 3.29
CA GLY A 293 -11.20 -4.16 2.88
C GLY A 293 -12.01 -5.12 2.01
N CYS A 294 -11.96 -6.41 2.33
CA CYS A 294 -12.40 -7.50 1.46
C CYS A 294 -13.86 -7.37 0.97
N SER A 295 -14.13 -8.05 -0.14
CA SER A 295 -15.45 -8.20 -0.75
C SER A 295 -15.92 -9.66 -0.62
N GLY A 296 -16.79 -10.11 -1.54
CA GLY A 296 -17.37 -11.44 -1.62
C GLY A 296 -18.64 -11.45 -2.47
N THR A 297 -19.30 -12.60 -2.61
CA THR A 297 -20.47 -12.72 -3.51
C THR A 297 -21.65 -11.85 -3.08
N ASN A 298 -21.77 -11.55 -1.77
CA ASN A 298 -22.83 -10.70 -1.24
C ASN A 298 -22.54 -9.19 -1.41
N ALA A 299 -21.32 -8.80 -1.82
CA ALA A 299 -20.91 -7.40 -1.84
C ALA A 299 -21.73 -6.54 -2.82
N TYR A 300 -22.18 -7.11 -3.95
CA TYR A 300 -23.08 -6.43 -4.87
C TYR A 300 -24.32 -5.86 -4.16
N ARG A 301 -24.93 -6.63 -3.25
CA ARG A 301 -26.15 -6.22 -2.53
C ARG A 301 -25.87 -5.42 -1.27
N TYR A 302 -24.80 -5.76 -0.56
CA TYR A 302 -24.58 -5.32 0.82
C TYR A 302 -23.36 -4.39 1.00
N GLY A 303 -22.53 -4.21 -0.03
CA GLY A 303 -21.25 -3.52 0.06
C GLY A 303 -20.14 -4.39 0.64
N THR A 304 -18.92 -3.85 0.71
CA THR A 304 -17.72 -4.58 1.14
C THR A 304 -17.50 -4.41 2.65
N MET A 305 -16.41 -4.97 3.17
CA MET A 305 -16.03 -4.80 4.59
C MET A 305 -16.04 -3.32 5.02
N ARG A 306 -15.73 -2.40 4.09
CA ARG A 306 -15.75 -0.96 4.31
C ARG A 306 -17.10 -0.49 4.86
N GLU A 307 -18.21 -1.01 4.36
CA GLU A 307 -19.55 -0.59 4.77
C GLU A 307 -19.94 -1.17 6.12
N TRP A 308 -19.40 -2.33 6.50
CA TRP A 308 -19.88 -3.11 7.64
C TRP A 308 -19.15 -2.85 8.96
N VAL A 309 -17.99 -2.20 8.90
CA VAL A 309 -17.24 -1.81 10.10
C VAL A 309 -17.77 -0.48 10.66
N MET A 310 -18.12 -0.50 11.94
CA MET A 310 -18.50 0.69 12.67
C MET A 310 -17.29 1.31 13.35
N SER A 311 -16.71 0.64 14.33
CA SER A 311 -15.59 1.15 15.11
C SER A 311 -14.48 0.12 15.18
N LEU A 312 -13.25 0.60 15.30
CA LEU A 312 -12.07 -0.22 15.52
C LEU A 312 -11.36 0.24 16.80
N THR A 313 -10.84 -0.73 17.54
CA THR A 313 -9.76 -0.50 18.51
C THR A 313 -8.46 -0.92 17.81
N VAL A 314 -7.50 -0.01 17.76
CA VAL A 314 -6.25 -0.16 16.99
C VAL A 314 -5.06 0.17 17.87
N VAL A 315 -4.02 -0.66 17.79
CA VAL A 315 -2.71 -0.41 18.39
C VAL A 315 -1.79 0.19 17.31
N MET A 316 -1.30 1.39 17.60
CA MET A 316 -0.43 2.17 16.72
C MET A 316 1.03 1.68 16.76
N ALA A 317 1.88 2.20 15.87
CA ALA A 317 3.29 1.80 15.74
C ALA A 317 4.14 2.01 17.00
N ASP A 318 3.73 2.93 17.88
CA ASP A 318 4.36 3.25 19.17
C ASP A 318 3.73 2.49 20.35
N GLY A 319 2.71 1.67 20.08
CA GLY A 319 1.92 0.96 21.07
C GLY A 319 0.75 1.77 21.64
N THR A 320 0.51 3.01 21.18
CA THR A 320 -0.68 3.78 21.61
C THR A 320 -1.95 3.05 21.17
N VAL A 321 -2.92 2.90 22.09
CA VAL A 321 -4.23 2.32 21.79
C VAL A 321 -5.20 3.44 21.46
N ILE A 322 -5.84 3.36 20.30
CA ILE A 322 -6.89 4.30 19.89
C ILE A 322 -8.20 3.57 19.62
N LYS A 323 -9.31 4.29 19.79
CA LYS A 323 -10.62 3.87 19.32
C LYS A 323 -11.10 4.84 18.25
N THR A 324 -11.42 4.34 17.07
CA THR A 324 -11.67 5.19 15.90
C THR A 324 -12.99 5.96 16.00
N ARG A 325 -14.01 5.39 16.67
CA ARG A 325 -15.27 6.08 16.97
C ARG A 325 -16.07 5.41 18.09
N GLN A 326 -17.20 6.01 18.45
CA GLN A 326 -18.18 5.38 19.33
C GLN A 326 -19.17 4.49 18.56
N ARG A 327 -19.99 3.73 19.30
CA ARG A 327 -20.94 2.74 18.75
C ARG A 327 -22.07 3.30 17.86
N PRO A 328 -22.54 4.56 17.93
CA PRO A 328 -23.63 5.01 17.06
C PRO A 328 -23.36 4.79 15.55
N ARG A 329 -24.40 4.43 14.80
CA ARG A 329 -24.33 4.22 13.33
C ARG A 329 -24.01 5.49 12.55
N LYS A 330 -24.37 6.65 13.10
CA LYS A 330 -24.10 7.96 12.53
C LYS A 330 -23.23 8.74 13.50
N SER A 331 -22.18 9.35 12.97
CA SER A 331 -21.31 10.26 13.70
C SER A 331 -20.68 11.23 12.70
N SER A 332 -20.52 12.48 13.13
CA SER A 332 -19.72 13.50 12.43
C SER A 332 -18.69 14.10 13.37
N ALA A 333 -18.34 13.38 14.44
CA ALA A 333 -17.36 13.80 15.42
C ALA A 333 -15.94 13.55 14.90
N GLY A 334 -15.36 14.55 14.25
CA GLY A 334 -13.98 14.52 13.74
C GLY A 334 -13.84 13.72 12.44
N TYR A 335 -12.60 13.33 12.12
CA TYR A 335 -12.26 12.57 10.91
C TYR A 335 -12.68 11.10 11.05
N ASP A 336 -13.07 10.47 9.93
CA ASP A 336 -13.39 9.04 9.91
C ASP A 336 -12.11 8.20 9.85
N LEU A 337 -11.48 8.00 11.01
CA LEU A 337 -10.32 7.14 11.14
C LEU A 337 -10.65 5.67 10.86
N THR A 338 -11.90 5.23 11.07
CA THR A 338 -12.31 3.84 10.77
C THR A 338 -12.02 3.51 9.31
N LYS A 339 -12.44 4.37 8.38
CA LYS A 339 -12.24 4.15 6.93
C LYS A 339 -10.78 4.25 6.50
N LEU A 340 -9.93 4.91 7.28
CA LEU A 340 -8.49 5.00 7.04
C LEU A 340 -7.77 3.68 7.35
N PHE A 341 -8.20 2.95 8.38
CA PHE A 341 -7.61 1.64 8.72
C PHE A 341 -8.13 0.49 7.87
N ILE A 342 -9.35 0.60 7.34
CA ILE A 342 -9.90 -0.42 6.44
C ILE A 342 -9.23 -0.35 5.06
N GLY A 343 -8.60 -1.45 4.64
CA GLY A 343 -7.77 -1.49 3.43
C GLY A 343 -6.33 -1.01 3.68
N SER A 344 -5.93 -0.78 4.94
CA SER A 344 -4.56 -0.35 5.26
C SER A 344 -3.55 -1.49 5.30
N GLU A 345 -4.01 -2.75 5.22
CA GLU A 345 -3.19 -3.97 5.17
C GLU A 345 -2.21 -4.08 6.34
N GLY A 346 -2.59 -3.58 7.52
CA GLY A 346 -1.75 -3.57 8.72
C GLY A 346 -0.56 -2.61 8.64
N THR A 347 -0.50 -1.74 7.61
CA THR A 347 0.59 -0.76 7.46
C THR A 347 0.43 0.45 8.36
N LEU A 348 -0.78 0.74 8.85
CA LEU A 348 -1.06 1.92 9.67
C LEU A 348 -1.27 1.62 11.16
N GLY A 349 -1.64 0.39 11.49
CA GLY A 349 -1.95 -0.05 12.85
C GLY A 349 -2.40 -1.50 12.90
N LEU A 350 -2.43 -2.07 14.09
CA LEU A 350 -2.89 -3.42 14.37
C LEU A 350 -4.30 -3.39 14.98
N VAL A 351 -5.28 -3.95 14.29
CA VAL A 351 -6.69 -3.98 14.76
C VAL A 351 -6.86 -5.07 15.80
N THR A 352 -7.33 -4.73 17.00
CA THR A 352 -7.50 -5.67 18.13
C THR A 352 -8.95 -5.90 18.55
N GLU A 353 -9.88 -5.03 18.12
CA GLU A 353 -11.32 -5.20 18.31
C GLU A 353 -12.07 -4.47 17.18
N ALA A 354 -13.17 -5.06 16.72
CA ALA A 354 -14.06 -4.45 15.73
C ALA A 354 -15.51 -4.48 16.21
N THR A 355 -16.19 -3.33 16.13
CA THR A 355 -17.65 -3.25 16.18
C THR A 355 -18.17 -3.31 14.75
N LEU A 356 -18.95 -4.34 14.43
CA LEU A 356 -19.49 -4.62 13.11
C LEU A 356 -21.00 -4.45 13.12
N LYS A 357 -21.57 -3.94 12.03
CA LYS A 357 -23.01 -4.05 11.80
C LYS A 357 -23.36 -5.52 11.53
N VAL A 358 -24.58 -5.92 11.86
CA VAL A 358 -25.20 -7.14 11.36
C VAL A 358 -26.57 -6.80 10.78
N THR A 359 -27.19 -7.75 10.08
CA THR A 359 -28.52 -7.56 9.49
C THR A 359 -29.35 -8.82 9.63
N VAL A 360 -30.66 -8.69 9.43
CA VAL A 360 -31.63 -9.79 9.51
C VAL A 360 -31.49 -10.68 8.27
N LYS A 361 -31.58 -11.99 8.46
CA LYS A 361 -31.64 -12.95 7.34
C LYS A 361 -32.88 -12.69 6.48
N PRO A 362 -32.78 -12.75 5.14
CA PRO A 362 -33.93 -12.60 4.27
C PRO A 362 -34.95 -13.73 4.50
N GLU A 363 -36.24 -13.42 4.36
CA GLU A 363 -37.33 -14.40 4.51
C GLU A 363 -37.27 -15.51 3.46
N SER A 364 -36.81 -15.18 2.25
CA SER A 364 -36.69 -16.10 1.12
C SER A 364 -35.44 -15.79 0.31
N THR A 365 -34.76 -16.85 -0.11
CA THR A 365 -33.69 -16.82 -1.12
C THR A 365 -34.03 -17.74 -2.28
N SER A 366 -33.46 -17.47 -3.44
CA SER A 366 -33.45 -18.42 -4.56
C SER A 366 -32.23 -18.20 -5.45
N VAL A 367 -31.96 -19.15 -6.35
CA VAL A 367 -30.83 -19.17 -7.27
C VAL A 367 -31.35 -19.41 -8.69
N ALA A 368 -30.75 -18.73 -9.67
CA ALA A 368 -30.95 -19.03 -11.09
C ALA A 368 -29.63 -19.10 -11.83
N VAL A 369 -29.57 -19.89 -12.90
CA VAL A 369 -28.40 -20.06 -13.75
C VAL A 369 -28.79 -19.87 -15.21
N ALA A 370 -28.03 -19.04 -15.94
CA ALA A 370 -28.28 -18.76 -17.34
C ALA A 370 -27.01 -18.95 -18.17
N THR A 371 -27.11 -19.70 -19.27
CA THR A 371 -25.99 -19.96 -20.19
C THR A 371 -26.06 -19.08 -21.42
N PHE A 372 -24.90 -18.68 -21.96
CA PHE A 372 -24.81 -17.76 -23.10
C PHE A 372 -23.83 -18.28 -24.16
N PRO A 373 -24.02 -17.91 -25.44
CA PRO A 373 -23.09 -18.28 -26.51
C PRO A 373 -21.69 -17.68 -26.36
N THR A 374 -21.56 -16.46 -25.84
CA THR A 374 -20.27 -15.77 -25.66
C THR A 374 -20.17 -15.06 -24.31
N ILE A 375 -18.94 -14.86 -23.84
CA ILE A 375 -18.69 -14.19 -22.55
C ILE A 375 -19.12 -12.72 -22.60
N ARG A 376 -18.95 -12.05 -23.75
CA ARG A 376 -19.44 -10.68 -23.96
C ARG A 376 -20.97 -10.59 -23.84
N GLN A 377 -21.72 -11.56 -24.38
CA GLN A 377 -23.18 -11.57 -24.26
C GLN A 377 -23.62 -11.75 -22.80
N ALA A 378 -22.98 -12.68 -22.07
CA ALA A 378 -23.22 -12.87 -20.64
C ALA A 378 -22.93 -11.58 -19.85
N ALA A 379 -21.74 -11.01 -20.00
CA ALA A 379 -21.35 -9.77 -19.32
C ALA A 379 -22.27 -8.59 -19.68
N THR A 380 -22.69 -8.47 -20.95
CA THR A 380 -23.65 -7.44 -21.38
C THR A 380 -25.02 -7.64 -20.71
N CYS A 381 -25.47 -8.88 -20.51
CA CYS A 381 -26.69 -9.17 -19.77
C CYS A 381 -26.57 -8.68 -18.32
N VAL A 382 -25.43 -8.93 -17.66
CA VAL A 382 -25.17 -8.43 -16.30
C VAL A 382 -25.26 -6.91 -16.26
N SER A 383 -24.52 -6.19 -17.13
CA SER A 383 -24.55 -4.72 -17.17
C SER A 383 -25.97 -4.17 -17.38
N LYS A 384 -26.80 -4.85 -18.18
CA LYS A 384 -28.21 -4.47 -18.36
C LYS A 384 -29.05 -4.71 -17.11
N VAL A 385 -28.92 -5.87 -16.46
CA VAL A 385 -29.66 -6.21 -15.22
C VAL A 385 -29.32 -5.21 -14.12
N VAL A 386 -28.04 -4.90 -13.93
CA VAL A 386 -27.54 -3.90 -12.98
C VAL A 386 -28.05 -2.50 -13.36
N GLY A 387 -27.92 -2.11 -14.63
CA GLY A 387 -28.38 -0.80 -15.12
C GLY A 387 -29.89 -0.57 -15.01
N LYS A 388 -30.70 -1.64 -14.98
CA LYS A 388 -32.14 -1.56 -14.70
C LYS A 388 -32.46 -1.41 -13.21
N GLY A 389 -31.49 -1.61 -12.33
CA GLY A 389 -31.65 -1.49 -10.87
C GLY A 389 -32.45 -2.64 -10.26
N ILE A 390 -32.40 -3.85 -10.85
CA ILE A 390 -33.06 -5.02 -10.25
C ILE A 390 -32.28 -5.40 -8.98
N PRO A 391 -32.93 -5.47 -7.80
CA PRO A 391 -32.25 -5.69 -6.53
C PRO A 391 -31.94 -7.17 -6.30
N VAL A 392 -31.03 -7.72 -7.11
CA VAL A 392 -30.49 -9.09 -6.98
C VAL A 392 -29.50 -9.16 -5.81
N ALA A 393 -29.38 -10.31 -5.15
CA ALA A 393 -28.48 -10.51 -4.02
C ALA A 393 -27.02 -10.73 -4.45
N ALA A 394 -26.79 -11.48 -5.52
CA ALA A 394 -25.48 -11.70 -6.14
C ALA A 394 -25.62 -11.94 -7.64
N ILE A 395 -24.62 -11.54 -8.42
CA ILE A 395 -24.52 -11.83 -9.86
C ILE A 395 -23.10 -12.25 -10.15
N GLU A 396 -22.90 -13.53 -10.43
CA GLU A 396 -21.59 -14.13 -10.67
C GLU A 396 -21.48 -14.60 -12.12
N ILE A 397 -20.30 -14.50 -12.72
CA ILE A 397 -20.04 -14.96 -14.09
C ILE A 397 -18.91 -15.98 -14.10
N LEU A 398 -19.08 -17.07 -14.84
CA LEU A 398 -18.07 -18.08 -15.11
C LEU A 398 -17.92 -18.22 -16.62
N ASP A 399 -16.68 -18.35 -17.13
CA ASP A 399 -16.47 -18.68 -18.53
C ASP A 399 -16.62 -20.19 -18.82
N ASP A 400 -16.66 -20.54 -20.10
CA ASP A 400 -16.63 -21.91 -20.62
C ASP A 400 -15.46 -22.74 -20.04
N ASN A 401 -14.26 -22.18 -19.94
CA ASN A 401 -13.12 -22.89 -19.34
C ASN A 401 -13.38 -23.22 -17.87
N GLN A 402 -13.94 -22.28 -17.11
CA GLN A 402 -14.33 -22.49 -15.72
C GLN A 402 -15.39 -23.59 -15.59
N MET A 403 -16.42 -23.57 -16.45
CA MET A 403 -17.46 -24.61 -16.48
C MET A 403 -16.90 -25.98 -16.87
N LYS A 404 -15.94 -26.02 -17.80
CA LYS A 404 -15.21 -27.24 -18.16
C LYS A 404 -14.41 -27.80 -16.98
N CYS A 405 -13.66 -26.96 -16.26
CA CYS A 405 -12.94 -27.39 -15.05
C CYS A 405 -13.90 -27.99 -14.01
N ILE A 406 -15.08 -27.41 -13.83
CA ILE A 406 -16.10 -27.92 -12.88
C ILE A 406 -16.56 -29.32 -13.28
N ASN A 407 -16.83 -29.54 -14.58
CA ASN A 407 -17.19 -30.87 -15.09
C ASN A 407 -16.04 -31.88 -14.92
N GLU A 408 -14.81 -31.51 -15.28
CA GLU A 408 -13.64 -32.40 -15.19
C GLU A 408 -13.28 -32.76 -13.75
N ALA A 409 -13.45 -31.83 -12.81
CA ALA A 409 -13.16 -32.05 -11.41
C ALA A 409 -14.19 -32.97 -10.72
N GLY A 410 -15.41 -33.10 -11.28
CA GLY A 410 -16.45 -33.99 -10.76
C GLY A 410 -16.96 -33.63 -9.36
N MET A 411 -16.81 -32.36 -8.94
CA MET A 411 -17.19 -31.89 -7.60
C MET A 411 -18.67 -31.48 -7.49
N THR A 412 -19.40 -31.41 -8.61
CA THR A 412 -20.83 -31.11 -8.65
C THR A 412 -21.67 -32.32 -9.04
N HIS A 413 -22.91 -32.41 -8.53
CA HIS A 413 -23.81 -33.55 -8.80
C HIS A 413 -24.39 -33.59 -10.21
N ARG A 414 -24.38 -32.46 -10.94
CA ARG A 414 -24.86 -32.36 -12.31
C ARG A 414 -23.74 -32.03 -13.29
N ALA A 415 -23.93 -32.46 -14.53
CA ALA A 415 -23.12 -32.02 -15.66
C ALA A 415 -23.59 -30.64 -16.14
N TRP A 416 -22.65 -29.77 -16.44
CA TRP A 416 -22.91 -28.40 -16.89
C TRP A 416 -22.61 -28.24 -18.38
N SER A 417 -23.27 -27.27 -19.01
CA SER A 417 -22.86 -26.81 -20.32
C SER A 417 -21.52 -26.08 -20.22
N GLU A 418 -20.54 -26.46 -21.03
CA GLU A 418 -19.24 -25.78 -21.14
C GLU A 418 -19.38 -24.49 -21.96
N ALA A 419 -20.13 -23.54 -21.41
CA ALA A 419 -20.43 -22.25 -22.02
C ALA A 419 -20.37 -21.15 -20.96
N PRO A 420 -20.14 -19.88 -21.36
CA PRO A 420 -20.26 -18.74 -20.46
C PRO A 420 -21.59 -18.75 -19.70
N THR A 421 -21.51 -18.67 -18.38
CA THR A 421 -22.65 -18.92 -17.48
C THR A 421 -22.75 -17.83 -16.43
N ILE A 422 -23.95 -17.32 -16.19
CA ILE A 422 -24.25 -16.37 -15.11
C ILE A 422 -25.02 -17.10 -14.02
N PHE A 423 -24.62 -16.88 -12.77
CA PHE A 423 -25.32 -17.34 -11.58
C PHE A 423 -25.92 -16.12 -10.86
N PHE A 424 -27.22 -16.17 -10.62
CA PHE A 424 -27.95 -15.15 -9.89
C PHE A 424 -28.38 -15.70 -8.53
N LYS A 425 -28.22 -14.91 -7.48
CA LYS A 425 -28.84 -15.17 -6.18
C LYS A 425 -29.86 -14.09 -5.88
N PHE A 426 -31.04 -14.46 -5.45
CA PHE A 426 -32.13 -13.56 -5.09
C PHE A 426 -32.37 -13.62 -3.59
N ALA A 427 -32.79 -12.50 -3.00
CA ALA A 427 -33.10 -12.43 -1.58
C ALA A 427 -34.18 -11.37 -1.32
N GLY A 428 -35.14 -11.69 -0.47
CA GLY A 428 -36.20 -10.77 -0.07
C GLY A 428 -37.42 -11.49 0.47
N THR A 429 -38.60 -10.92 0.23
CA THR A 429 -39.87 -11.60 0.46
C THR A 429 -40.13 -12.61 -0.67
N PRO A 430 -40.96 -13.65 -0.46
CA PRO A 430 -41.30 -14.62 -1.50
C PRO A 430 -41.85 -13.96 -2.79
N ALA A 431 -42.67 -12.91 -2.66
CA ALA A 431 -43.20 -12.16 -3.80
C ALA A 431 -42.10 -11.37 -4.53
N GLY A 432 -41.20 -10.72 -3.79
CA GLY A 432 -40.09 -9.95 -4.35
C GLY A 432 -39.11 -10.83 -5.11
N VAL A 433 -38.76 -12.01 -4.57
CA VAL A 433 -37.91 -12.99 -5.26
C VAL A 433 -38.55 -13.44 -6.57
N LYS A 434 -39.85 -13.77 -6.56
CA LYS A 434 -40.56 -14.18 -7.78
C LYS A 434 -40.57 -13.08 -8.85
N GLU A 435 -40.78 -11.83 -8.46
CA GLU A 435 -40.73 -10.68 -9.36
C GLU A 435 -39.33 -10.50 -9.98
N GLN A 436 -38.29 -10.49 -9.14
CA GLN A 436 -36.90 -10.34 -9.58
C GLN A 436 -36.51 -11.41 -10.59
N VAL A 437 -36.84 -12.68 -10.31
CA VAL A 437 -36.56 -13.82 -11.19
C VAL A 437 -37.24 -13.64 -12.55
N SER A 438 -38.51 -13.26 -12.57
CA SER A 438 -39.25 -13.04 -13.81
C SER A 438 -38.63 -11.92 -14.67
N GLN A 439 -38.22 -10.82 -14.03
CA GLN A 439 -37.55 -9.72 -14.73
C GLN A 439 -36.19 -10.13 -15.28
N VAL A 440 -35.37 -10.82 -14.49
CA VAL A 440 -34.03 -11.29 -14.90
C VAL A 440 -34.15 -12.33 -16.02
N GLN A 441 -35.10 -13.27 -15.94
CA GLN A 441 -35.35 -14.25 -16.99
C GLN A 441 -35.70 -13.58 -18.32
N GLY A 442 -36.57 -12.57 -18.31
CA GLY A 442 -36.92 -11.80 -19.50
C GLY A 442 -35.71 -11.08 -20.11
N MET A 443 -34.82 -10.53 -19.28
CA MET A 443 -33.61 -9.85 -19.73
C MET A 443 -32.54 -10.81 -20.26
N ALA A 444 -32.36 -11.96 -19.61
CA ALA A 444 -31.46 -13.02 -20.07
C ALA A 444 -31.90 -13.52 -21.45
N SER A 445 -33.21 -13.76 -21.64
CA SER A 445 -33.78 -14.14 -22.93
C SER A 445 -33.54 -13.08 -24.01
N GLN A 446 -33.78 -11.80 -23.72
CA GLN A 446 -33.49 -10.69 -24.64
C GLN A 446 -32.00 -10.53 -24.96
N ALA A 447 -31.11 -10.95 -24.05
CA ALA A 447 -29.67 -10.98 -24.26
C ALA A 447 -29.18 -12.26 -24.98
N GLY A 448 -30.08 -13.18 -25.33
CA GLY A 448 -29.76 -14.38 -26.09
C GLY A 448 -29.32 -15.59 -25.27
N SER A 449 -29.72 -15.67 -23.99
CA SER A 449 -29.45 -16.85 -23.15
C SER A 449 -30.00 -18.14 -23.78
N LYS A 450 -29.24 -19.23 -23.71
CA LYS A 450 -29.61 -20.55 -24.23
C LYS A 450 -30.45 -21.36 -23.25
N SER A 451 -30.19 -21.20 -21.95
CA SER A 451 -30.97 -21.79 -20.86
C SER A 451 -31.18 -20.79 -19.74
N PHE A 452 -32.19 -21.05 -18.91
CA PHE A 452 -32.44 -20.34 -17.67
C PHE A 452 -33.05 -21.33 -16.66
N ASP A 453 -32.21 -21.88 -15.79
CA ASP A 453 -32.61 -22.80 -14.73
C ASP A 453 -32.88 -21.99 -13.46
N PHE A 454 -34.00 -22.25 -12.78
CA PHE A 454 -34.40 -21.55 -11.56
C PHE A 454 -34.78 -22.56 -10.48
N ALA A 455 -34.20 -22.41 -9.29
CA ALA A 455 -34.43 -23.30 -8.16
C ALA A 455 -35.78 -23.02 -7.47
N LYS A 456 -36.53 -24.10 -7.24
CA LYS A 456 -37.83 -24.13 -6.54
C LYS A 456 -37.71 -24.68 -5.12
N THR A 457 -36.67 -25.47 -4.83
CA THR A 457 -36.41 -26.04 -3.50
C THR A 457 -35.06 -25.57 -2.95
N GLN A 458 -34.76 -25.90 -1.69
CA GLN A 458 -33.45 -25.59 -1.12
C GLN A 458 -32.35 -26.45 -1.74
N GLU A 459 -32.64 -27.73 -2.00
CA GLU A 459 -31.70 -28.67 -2.63
C GLU A 459 -31.33 -28.21 -4.04
N GLU A 460 -32.29 -27.72 -4.84
CA GLU A 460 -32.01 -27.14 -6.15
C GLU A 460 -31.19 -25.85 -6.04
N GLN A 461 -31.39 -25.02 -5.01
CA GLN A 461 -30.57 -23.83 -4.80
C GLN A 461 -29.11 -24.19 -4.51
N ASP A 462 -28.91 -25.16 -3.63
CA ASP A 462 -27.58 -25.64 -3.24
C ASP A 462 -26.88 -26.31 -4.44
N GLU A 463 -27.61 -27.12 -5.22
CA GLU A 463 -27.09 -27.73 -6.45
C GLU A 463 -26.71 -26.67 -7.48
N LEU A 464 -27.58 -25.69 -7.75
CA LEU A 464 -27.29 -24.65 -8.74
C LEU A 464 -26.11 -23.77 -8.32
N TRP A 465 -26.01 -23.42 -7.04
CA TRP A 465 -24.93 -22.58 -6.53
C TRP A 465 -23.60 -23.34 -6.34
N SER A 466 -23.64 -24.68 -6.27
CA SER A 466 -22.44 -25.51 -6.05
C SER A 466 -21.34 -25.24 -7.08
N ALA A 467 -21.69 -25.12 -8.37
CA ALA A 467 -20.72 -24.83 -9.43
C ALA A 467 -19.94 -23.52 -9.18
N ARG A 468 -20.63 -22.48 -8.72
CA ARG A 468 -19.97 -21.22 -8.35
C ARG A 468 -19.05 -21.39 -7.13
N LYS A 469 -19.49 -22.16 -6.14
CA LYS A 469 -18.72 -22.41 -4.90
C LYS A 469 -17.43 -23.19 -5.18
N GLU A 470 -17.50 -24.17 -6.09
CA GLU A 470 -16.37 -25.03 -6.45
C GLU A 470 -15.46 -24.44 -7.53
N ALA A 471 -15.73 -23.24 -8.04
CA ALA A 471 -15.01 -22.66 -9.19
C ALA A 471 -13.48 -22.64 -8.99
N LEU A 472 -13.00 -22.07 -7.88
CA LEU A 472 -11.57 -22.00 -7.60
C LEU A 472 -10.95 -23.40 -7.49
N TRP A 473 -11.57 -24.29 -6.72
CA TRP A 473 -11.08 -25.65 -6.47
C TRP A 473 -11.05 -26.50 -7.75
N SER A 474 -12.04 -26.31 -8.62
CA SER A 474 -12.14 -27.01 -9.90
C SER A 474 -11.00 -26.63 -10.84
N THR A 475 -10.62 -25.35 -10.91
CA THR A 475 -9.46 -24.93 -11.71
C THR A 475 -8.14 -25.42 -11.10
N ILE A 476 -8.04 -25.46 -9.76
CA ILE A 476 -6.86 -26.01 -9.08
C ILE A 476 -6.73 -27.52 -9.34
N ALA A 477 -7.84 -28.25 -9.42
CA ALA A 477 -7.84 -29.69 -9.62
C ALA A 477 -7.23 -30.14 -10.96
N VAL A 478 -7.27 -29.28 -11.99
CA VAL A 478 -6.70 -29.57 -13.31
C VAL A 478 -5.21 -29.22 -13.44
N LYS A 479 -4.58 -28.76 -12.35
CA LYS A 479 -3.13 -28.47 -12.31
C LYS A 479 -2.29 -29.70 -12.62
N LYS A 480 -1.18 -29.49 -13.33
CA LYS A 480 -0.13 -30.49 -13.51
C LYS A 480 0.88 -30.42 -12.36
N PRO A 481 1.62 -31.51 -12.09
CA PRO A 481 2.74 -31.46 -11.16
C PRO A 481 3.73 -30.34 -11.53
N GLY A 482 4.04 -29.46 -10.58
CA GLY A 482 4.89 -28.29 -10.79
C GLY A 482 4.16 -27.01 -11.20
N ASP A 483 2.85 -27.08 -11.49
CA ASP A 483 2.06 -25.87 -11.76
C ASP A 483 1.80 -25.08 -10.47
N ARG A 484 1.71 -23.76 -10.65
CA ARG A 484 1.32 -22.74 -9.69
C ARG A 484 0.05 -22.05 -10.17
N VAL A 485 -0.61 -21.35 -9.26
CA VAL A 485 -1.84 -20.60 -9.53
C VAL A 485 -1.53 -19.13 -9.38
N TRP A 486 -1.94 -18.32 -10.36
CA TRP A 486 -1.98 -16.87 -10.23
C TRP A 486 -3.43 -16.43 -10.33
N THR A 487 -3.98 -15.90 -9.23
CA THR A 487 -5.32 -15.32 -9.22
C THR A 487 -5.22 -13.84 -9.53
N GLY A 488 -5.57 -13.46 -10.76
CA GLY A 488 -5.73 -12.07 -11.16
C GLY A 488 -7.03 -11.48 -10.62
N ASP A 489 -7.05 -10.16 -10.40
CA ASP A 489 -8.20 -9.45 -9.82
C ASP A 489 -8.19 -7.99 -10.26
N VAL A 490 -9.27 -7.57 -10.91
CA VAL A 490 -9.51 -6.20 -11.39
C VAL A 490 -11.01 -5.91 -11.34
N ALA A 491 -11.35 -4.62 -11.25
CA ALA A 491 -12.73 -4.18 -11.42
C ALA A 491 -12.79 -2.96 -12.35
N VAL A 492 -13.89 -2.84 -13.09
CA VAL A 492 -14.14 -1.72 -14.02
C VAL A 492 -15.57 -1.22 -13.88
N PRO A 493 -15.89 0.01 -14.33
CA PRO A 493 -17.26 0.44 -14.48
C PRO A 493 -18.08 -0.57 -15.30
N MET A 494 -19.34 -0.77 -14.91
CA MET A 494 -20.24 -1.77 -15.53
C MET A 494 -20.36 -1.64 -17.06
N SER A 495 -20.16 -0.43 -17.60
CA SER A 495 -20.14 -0.16 -19.05
C SER A 495 -18.95 -0.79 -19.78
N HIS A 496 -17.81 -0.97 -19.10
CA HIS A 496 -16.57 -1.48 -19.67
C HIS A 496 -16.35 -2.97 -19.40
N MET A 497 -17.03 -3.55 -18.40
CA MET A 497 -16.86 -4.98 -18.05
C MET A 497 -17.00 -5.94 -19.24
N PRO A 498 -18.02 -5.82 -20.14
CA PRO A 498 -18.14 -6.75 -21.27
C PRO A 498 -16.97 -6.69 -22.27
N GLN A 499 -16.33 -5.53 -22.39
CA GLN A 499 -15.15 -5.36 -23.23
C GLN A 499 -13.93 -5.99 -22.56
N LEU A 500 -13.66 -5.62 -21.31
CA LEU A 500 -12.47 -6.07 -20.60
C LEU A 500 -12.42 -7.60 -20.47
N ILE A 501 -13.53 -8.25 -20.13
CA ILE A 501 -13.58 -9.70 -19.94
C ILE A 501 -13.34 -10.47 -21.25
N GLU A 502 -13.84 -9.95 -22.38
CA GLU A 502 -13.63 -10.55 -23.70
C GLU A 502 -12.17 -10.39 -24.14
N GLU A 503 -11.61 -9.18 -24.06
CA GLU A 503 -10.22 -8.90 -24.40
C GLU A 503 -9.25 -9.72 -23.53
N THR A 504 -9.53 -9.84 -22.23
CA THR A 504 -8.74 -10.65 -21.30
C THR A 504 -8.78 -12.13 -21.68
N LYS A 505 -9.96 -12.67 -21.98
CA LYS A 505 -10.11 -14.07 -22.42
C LYS A 505 -9.36 -14.33 -23.73
N GLU A 506 -9.44 -13.41 -24.68
CA GLU A 506 -8.69 -13.52 -25.94
C GLU A 506 -7.18 -13.49 -25.72
N ASP A 507 -6.69 -12.61 -24.83
CA ASP A 507 -5.27 -12.52 -24.50
C ASP A 507 -4.76 -13.81 -23.85
N MET A 508 -5.56 -14.40 -22.95
CA MET A 508 -5.26 -15.70 -22.34
C MET A 508 -5.16 -16.80 -23.39
N ALA A 509 -6.12 -16.87 -24.32
CA ALA A 509 -6.08 -17.84 -25.41
C ALA A 509 -4.84 -17.66 -26.30
N LYS A 510 -4.49 -16.42 -26.66
CA LYS A 510 -3.29 -16.08 -27.46
C LYS A 510 -1.99 -16.41 -26.72
N SER A 511 -2.00 -16.32 -25.39
CA SER A 511 -0.86 -16.69 -24.56
C SER A 511 -0.62 -18.20 -24.51
N GLY A 512 -1.59 -19.06 -24.84
CA GLY A 512 -1.45 -20.51 -24.69
C GLY A 512 -1.22 -20.99 -23.26
N LEU A 513 -1.40 -20.11 -22.26
CA LEU A 513 -1.56 -20.50 -20.86
C LEU A 513 -3.00 -20.94 -20.64
N PHE A 514 -3.21 -21.88 -19.71
CA PHE A 514 -4.54 -22.25 -19.31
C PHE A 514 -5.04 -21.29 -18.23
N ALA A 515 -6.21 -20.71 -18.44
CA ALA A 515 -6.89 -19.89 -17.46
C ALA A 515 -8.40 -20.06 -17.55
N SER A 516 -9.05 -19.84 -16.42
CA SER A 516 -10.49 -19.70 -16.31
C SER A 516 -10.85 -18.33 -15.74
N ILE A 517 -12.08 -17.90 -16.00
CA ILE A 517 -12.62 -16.64 -15.47
C ILE A 517 -13.79 -16.96 -14.54
N VAL A 518 -13.75 -16.37 -13.35
CA VAL A 518 -14.85 -16.32 -12.39
C VAL A 518 -14.95 -14.90 -11.85
N GLY A 519 -16.14 -14.33 -11.66
CA GLY A 519 -16.21 -12.95 -11.19
C GLY A 519 -17.50 -12.57 -10.50
N HIS A 520 -17.36 -11.64 -9.57
CA HIS A 520 -18.42 -10.84 -8.97
C HIS A 520 -18.97 -9.82 -9.99
N ALA A 521 -19.59 -10.33 -11.06
CA ALA A 521 -19.97 -9.52 -12.20
C ALA A 521 -20.95 -8.38 -11.86
N GLY A 522 -21.70 -8.49 -10.77
CA GLY A 522 -22.65 -7.47 -10.33
C GLY A 522 -22.03 -6.10 -10.03
N ASP A 523 -20.79 -6.06 -9.55
CA ASP A 523 -20.07 -4.82 -9.22
C ASP A 523 -18.89 -4.53 -10.16
N GLY A 524 -18.81 -5.27 -11.28
CA GLY A 524 -17.81 -5.05 -12.33
C GLY A 524 -16.46 -5.70 -12.04
N ASN A 525 -16.37 -6.54 -10.99
CA ASN A 525 -15.18 -7.28 -10.62
C ASN A 525 -15.15 -8.69 -11.24
N PHE A 526 -13.98 -9.09 -11.74
CA PHE A 526 -13.75 -10.48 -12.10
C PHE A 526 -12.30 -10.90 -11.84
N HIS A 527 -12.13 -12.21 -11.74
CA HIS A 527 -10.87 -12.87 -11.47
C HIS A 527 -10.48 -13.77 -12.63
N THR A 528 -9.18 -13.91 -12.80
CA THR A 528 -8.62 -14.89 -13.70
C THR A 528 -7.80 -15.88 -12.90
N ILE A 529 -8.07 -17.17 -13.05
CA ILE A 529 -7.32 -18.22 -12.36
C ILE A 529 -6.38 -18.83 -13.38
N LEU A 530 -5.14 -18.34 -13.41
CA LEU A 530 -4.13 -18.71 -14.40
C LEU A 530 -3.23 -19.81 -13.85
N LEU A 531 -3.06 -20.89 -14.61
CA LEU A 531 -2.14 -21.98 -14.29
C LEU A 531 -0.84 -21.83 -15.08
N TYR A 532 0.29 -21.93 -14.39
CA TYR A 532 1.60 -21.77 -15.00
C TYR A 532 2.66 -22.54 -14.22
N ASN A 533 3.73 -22.99 -14.90
CA ASN A 533 4.94 -23.47 -14.24
C ASN A 533 6.05 -22.40 -14.23
N ASP A 534 7.16 -22.65 -13.54
CA ASP A 534 8.24 -21.66 -13.40
C ASP A 534 8.82 -21.19 -14.75
N ALA A 535 8.87 -22.04 -15.78
CA ALA A 535 9.33 -21.66 -17.12
C ALA A 535 8.33 -20.73 -17.84
N GLN A 536 7.06 -20.76 -17.45
CA GLN A 536 5.98 -19.93 -17.98
C GLN A 536 5.73 -18.66 -17.16
N ARG A 537 6.42 -18.47 -16.02
CA ARG A 537 6.16 -17.38 -15.08
C ARG A 537 6.16 -16.00 -15.74
N HIS A 538 7.18 -15.67 -16.53
CA HIS A 538 7.26 -14.38 -17.20
C HIS A 538 6.09 -14.15 -18.19
N LYS A 539 5.63 -15.22 -18.84
CA LYS A 539 4.46 -15.16 -19.72
C LYS A 539 3.18 -14.88 -18.92
N ALA A 540 3.04 -15.51 -17.76
CA ALA A 540 1.93 -15.29 -16.85
C ALA A 540 1.91 -13.86 -16.31
N GLU A 541 3.06 -13.35 -15.86
CA GLU A 541 3.26 -11.96 -15.44
C GLU A 541 2.83 -10.98 -16.54
N THR A 542 3.26 -11.22 -17.78
CA THR A 542 2.90 -10.34 -18.92
C THR A 542 1.38 -10.31 -19.17
N VAL A 543 0.70 -11.46 -19.10
CA VAL A 543 -0.76 -11.54 -19.29
C VAL A 543 -1.50 -10.80 -18.18
N VAL A 544 -1.12 -11.04 -16.92
CA VAL A 544 -1.72 -10.35 -15.76
C VAL A 544 -1.48 -8.84 -15.84
N HIS A 545 -0.25 -8.44 -16.19
CA HIS A 545 0.10 -7.04 -16.38
C HIS A 545 -0.77 -6.35 -17.45
N ARG A 546 -0.96 -6.98 -18.62
CA ARG A 546 -1.85 -6.44 -19.67
C ARG A 546 -3.31 -6.34 -19.22
N MET A 547 -3.81 -7.32 -18.47
CA MET A 547 -5.16 -7.26 -17.89
C MET A 547 -5.31 -6.06 -16.95
N VAL A 548 -4.37 -5.88 -16.02
CA VAL A 548 -4.38 -4.75 -15.06
C VAL A 548 -4.26 -3.41 -15.79
N LYS A 549 -3.33 -3.30 -16.74
CA LYS A 549 -3.19 -2.10 -17.57
C LYS A 549 -4.48 -1.75 -18.30
N LYS A 550 -5.11 -2.73 -18.94
CA LYS A 550 -6.37 -2.53 -19.65
C LYS A 550 -7.50 -2.10 -18.71
N ALA A 551 -7.56 -2.66 -17.49
CA ALA A 551 -8.53 -2.23 -16.49
C ALA A 551 -8.36 -0.75 -16.15
N VAL A 552 -7.12 -0.29 -15.90
CA VAL A 552 -6.84 1.13 -15.63
C VAL A 552 -7.18 2.02 -16.83
N GLU A 553 -6.85 1.61 -18.06
CA GLU A 553 -7.21 2.32 -19.30
C GLU A 553 -8.75 2.45 -19.48
N LEU A 554 -9.52 1.54 -18.88
CA LEU A 554 -10.98 1.50 -18.90
C LEU A 554 -11.62 2.08 -17.62
N GLU A 555 -10.93 3.02 -16.96
CA GLU A 555 -11.39 3.71 -15.74
C GLU A 555 -11.62 2.76 -14.55
N GLY A 556 -11.00 1.58 -14.57
CA GLY A 556 -11.04 0.58 -13.51
C GLY A 556 -9.93 0.72 -12.48
N THR A 557 -9.77 -0.35 -11.71
CA THR A 557 -8.79 -0.46 -10.62
C THR A 557 -7.88 -1.68 -10.80
N VAL A 558 -6.65 -1.55 -10.28
CA VAL A 558 -5.63 -2.61 -10.33
C VAL A 558 -5.97 -3.79 -9.42
N THR A 559 -6.91 -3.60 -8.50
CA THR A 559 -7.35 -4.62 -7.54
C THR A 559 -8.80 -4.37 -7.15
N GLY A 560 -9.67 -5.35 -7.40
CA GLY A 560 -11.09 -5.25 -7.03
C GLY A 560 -11.30 -5.50 -5.56
N GLU A 561 -10.68 -6.56 -5.01
CA GLU A 561 -10.90 -7.00 -3.63
C GLU A 561 -9.69 -7.58 -2.91
N HIS A 562 -8.64 -8.00 -3.64
CA HIS A 562 -7.52 -8.72 -3.01
C HIS A 562 -6.60 -7.81 -2.18
N GLY A 563 -6.62 -6.50 -2.43
CA GLY A 563 -5.67 -5.54 -1.87
C GLY A 563 -4.46 -5.32 -2.77
N VAL A 564 -3.46 -4.61 -2.25
CA VAL A 564 -2.29 -4.14 -3.00
C VAL A 564 -1.05 -4.94 -2.63
N GLY A 565 -0.79 -5.11 -1.33
CA GLY A 565 0.32 -5.88 -0.80
C GLY A 565 1.68 -5.47 -1.37
N LEU A 566 2.50 -6.47 -1.69
CA LEU A 566 3.79 -6.33 -2.37
C LEU A 566 3.63 -6.33 -3.89
N VAL A 567 2.68 -7.12 -4.39
CA VAL A 567 2.57 -7.47 -5.82
C VAL A 567 2.05 -6.30 -6.65
N LYS A 568 1.06 -5.55 -6.13
CA LYS A 568 0.37 -4.51 -6.89
C LYS A 568 0.77 -3.08 -6.51
N ARG A 569 1.64 -2.86 -5.51
CA ARG A 569 2.01 -1.52 -5.02
C ARG A 569 2.56 -0.59 -6.10
N ASP A 570 3.24 -1.16 -7.09
CA ASP A 570 3.87 -0.41 -8.18
C ASP A 570 2.90 -0.09 -9.32
N TYR A 571 1.69 -0.66 -9.29
CA TYR A 571 0.60 -0.29 -10.20
C TYR A 571 -0.17 0.95 -9.70
N LEU A 572 -0.14 1.26 -8.40
CA LEU A 572 -0.88 2.38 -7.82
C LEU A 572 -0.58 3.76 -8.43
N PRO A 573 0.67 4.12 -8.78
CA PRO A 573 0.94 5.40 -9.44
C PRO A 573 0.27 5.53 -10.81
N HIS A 574 0.00 4.41 -11.49
CA HIS A 574 -0.66 4.39 -12.80
C HIS A 574 -2.18 4.55 -12.69
N GLU A 575 -2.80 4.01 -11.63
CA GLU A 575 -4.23 4.19 -11.35
C GLU A 575 -4.52 5.56 -10.72
N LEU A 576 -3.79 5.93 -9.67
CA LEU A 576 -4.15 7.06 -8.79
C LEU A 576 -3.29 8.31 -9.02
N GLY A 577 -2.19 8.20 -9.77
CA GLY A 577 -1.20 9.25 -9.95
C GLY A 577 -0.16 9.30 -8.80
N GLU A 578 1.06 9.74 -9.14
CA GLU A 578 2.19 9.81 -8.20
C GLU A 578 1.87 10.62 -6.95
N THR A 579 1.26 11.81 -7.12
CA THR A 579 0.94 12.71 -6.00
C THR A 579 -0.05 12.11 -5.00
N THR A 580 -0.96 11.26 -5.45
CA THR A 580 -1.89 10.53 -4.58
C THR A 580 -1.14 9.48 -3.75
N VAL A 581 -0.24 8.73 -4.38
CA VAL A 581 0.61 7.75 -3.68
C VAL A 581 1.58 8.46 -2.72
N ASP A 582 2.07 9.65 -3.08
CA ASP A 582 2.87 10.49 -2.20
C ASP A 582 2.10 10.93 -0.93
N ALA A 583 0.80 11.19 -1.05
CA ALA A 583 -0.06 11.48 0.09
C ALA A 583 -0.24 10.26 1.00
N MET A 584 -0.41 9.06 0.41
CA MET A 584 -0.46 7.79 1.18
C MET A 584 0.85 7.56 1.97
N ARG A 585 2.01 7.82 1.36
CA ARG A 585 3.30 7.77 2.08
C ARG A 585 3.38 8.75 3.23
N GLN A 586 2.81 9.95 3.07
CA GLN A 586 2.76 10.94 4.15
C GLN A 586 1.89 10.45 5.32
N ILE A 587 0.75 9.83 5.04
CA ILE A 587 -0.10 9.20 6.07
C ILE A 587 0.66 8.08 6.78
N LYS A 588 1.30 7.19 6.01
CA LYS A 588 2.15 6.11 6.56
C LYS A 588 3.22 6.68 7.50
N LYS A 589 3.90 7.75 7.09
CA LYS A 589 4.93 8.40 7.91
C LYS A 589 4.37 9.06 9.16
N ALA A 590 3.15 9.61 9.10
CA ALA A 590 2.50 10.23 10.24
C ALA A 590 2.12 9.22 11.33
N PHE A 591 1.62 8.04 10.95
CA PHE A 591 1.18 7.01 11.91
C PHE A 591 2.28 6.03 12.31
N ASP A 592 3.28 5.84 11.46
CA ASP A 592 4.41 4.97 11.68
C ASP A 592 5.72 5.63 11.21
N PRO A 593 6.26 6.59 12.00
CA PRO A 593 7.45 7.35 11.61
C PRO A 593 8.71 6.49 11.49
N LEU A 594 8.74 5.30 12.09
CA LEU A 594 9.87 4.36 12.03
C LEU A 594 9.66 3.28 10.96
N CYS A 595 8.52 3.30 10.26
CA CYS A 595 8.11 2.29 9.29
C CYS A 595 8.25 0.86 9.83
N LEU A 596 7.78 0.59 11.04
CA LEU A 596 7.82 -0.74 11.65
C LEU A 596 6.71 -1.65 11.13
N LEU A 597 5.50 -1.12 10.97
CA LEU A 597 4.30 -1.87 10.62
C LEU A 597 4.27 -2.16 9.13
N ASN A 598 4.47 -3.42 8.76
CA ASN A 598 4.26 -3.95 7.41
C ASN A 598 4.87 -3.09 6.28
N CYS A 599 6.09 -2.59 6.49
CA CYS A 599 6.70 -1.57 5.62
C CYS A 599 6.90 -2.02 4.17
N ASP A 600 6.83 -1.04 3.27
CA ASP A 600 6.88 -1.17 1.80
C ASP A 600 5.71 -1.92 1.18
N LYS A 601 4.71 -2.36 1.95
CA LYS A 601 3.45 -2.87 1.39
C LYS A 601 2.47 -1.72 1.19
N VAL A 602 1.59 -1.85 0.19
CA VAL A 602 0.71 -0.79 -0.34
C VAL A 602 1.49 0.35 -1.00
N VAL A 603 2.43 0.98 -0.28
CA VAL A 603 3.29 2.03 -0.80
C VAL A 603 4.75 1.78 -0.45
N ARG A 604 5.63 2.07 -1.41
CA ARG A 604 7.08 2.05 -1.18
C ARG A 604 7.48 3.17 -0.22
N MET A 605 8.28 2.85 0.79
CA MET A 605 9.00 3.80 1.63
C MET A 605 10.49 3.87 1.26
N GLN A 606 10.96 2.92 0.45
CA GLN A 606 12.29 2.87 -0.12
C GLN A 606 12.26 2.82 -1.65
N LYS A 607 13.22 3.49 -2.29
CA LYS A 607 13.37 3.46 -3.75
C LYS A 607 13.61 2.03 -4.24
N PRO A 608 12.97 1.61 -5.35
CA PRO A 608 13.23 0.32 -5.95
C PRO A 608 14.68 0.21 -6.40
N LYS A 609 15.20 -1.02 -6.43
CA LYS A 609 16.47 -1.33 -7.10
C LYS A 609 16.30 -1.18 -8.62
N SER A 610 17.40 -0.96 -9.33
CA SER A 610 17.38 -0.92 -10.80
C SER A 610 16.82 -2.23 -11.36
N GLY A 611 15.78 -2.14 -12.19
CA GLY A 611 15.11 -3.30 -12.79
C GLY A 611 14.14 -4.05 -11.86
N GLU A 612 13.85 -3.53 -10.65
CA GLU A 612 12.86 -4.14 -9.74
C GLU A 612 11.41 -3.83 -10.15
N VAL A 613 11.18 -2.70 -10.83
CA VAL A 613 9.87 -2.28 -11.32
C VAL A 613 9.85 -2.48 -12.83
N GLU A 614 8.86 -3.22 -13.31
CA GLU A 614 8.63 -3.44 -14.73
C GLU A 614 8.11 -2.15 -15.41
N GLU A 615 8.29 -2.06 -16.72
CA GLU A 615 7.74 -0.96 -17.52
C GLU A 615 6.21 -1.10 -17.65
N TRP A 616 5.50 0.03 -17.73
CA TRP A 616 4.03 0.10 -17.81
C TRP A 616 3.43 -0.29 -19.16
#